data_AF-A0A7Y3GDV2-F1
#
_entry.id   AF-A0A7Y3GDV2-F1
#
_cell.length_a   1.000
_cell.length_b   1.000
_cell.length_c   1.000
_cell.angle_alpha   90.00
_cell.angle_beta   90.00
_cell.angle_gamma   90.00
#
_symmetry.space_group_name_H-M   'P 1'
#
loop_
_entity.id
_entity.type
_entity.pdbx_description
1 polymer ?
#
loop_
_entity_poly.entity_id
_entity_poly.type
_entity_poly.pdbx_seq_one_letter_code
_entity_poly.pdbx_strand_id
1 'polypeptide(L)'
;MSERHYETIAIHAGQDPDPTTGAVVTPIYATSTYAQEAPGVGEYEYSRTDNPTRTALQTALAELEGAGPDGGAVATASGMAATALVGYLLKPGDHIVVPNDAYGGTY
;
A
#
# COMPACT_ATOMS: atom_id res chain seq x y z
N MET A 1 -15.24 -3.97 7.87
CA MET A 1 -15.47 -2.78 7.04
C MET A 1 -15.67 -1.60 7.98
N SER A 2 -15.10 -0.44 7.64
CA SER A 2 -15.18 0.77 8.46
C SER A 2 -16.62 1.27 8.59
N GLU A 3 -17.02 1.73 9.78
CA GLU A 3 -18.33 2.38 10.00
C GLU A 3 -18.33 3.85 9.59
N ARG A 4 -17.17 4.39 9.17
CA ARG A 4 -17.00 5.78 8.76
C ARG A 4 -17.53 6.01 7.33
N HIS A 5 -17.92 7.26 7.05
CA HIS A 5 -18.29 7.68 5.69
C HIS A 5 -17.07 7.68 4.75
N TYR A 6 -17.29 7.40 3.46
CA TYR A 6 -16.24 7.30 2.45
C TYR A 6 -15.35 8.56 2.38
N GLU A 7 -15.95 9.74 2.45
CA GLU A 7 -15.26 11.02 2.42
C GLU A 7 -14.40 11.24 3.67
N THR A 8 -14.83 10.71 4.82
CA THR A 8 -14.02 10.74 6.05
C THR A 8 -12.81 9.82 5.93
N ILE A 9 -13.01 8.62 5.37
CA ILE A 9 -11.91 7.67 5.12
C ILE A 9 -10.88 8.29 4.17
N ALA A 10 -11.34 8.91 3.08
CA ALA A 10 -10.46 9.54 2.08
C ALA A 10 -9.54 10.63 2.65
N ILE A 11 -9.92 11.23 3.79
CA ILE A 11 -9.13 12.27 4.45
C ILE A 11 -8.31 11.74 5.63
N HIS A 12 -8.84 10.77 6.40
CA HIS A 12 -8.28 10.42 7.71
C HIS A 12 -7.67 9.03 7.82
N ALA A 13 -8.00 8.10 6.93
CA ALA A 13 -7.45 6.75 7.00
C ALA A 13 -5.92 6.77 6.75
N GLY A 14 -5.15 6.18 7.66
CA GLY A 14 -3.68 6.17 7.60
C GLY A 14 -3.00 7.53 7.82
N GLN A 15 -3.73 8.55 8.31
CA GLN A 15 -3.24 9.92 8.51
C GLN A 15 -3.22 10.32 9.99
N ASP A 16 -2.85 9.40 10.89
CA ASP A 16 -2.69 9.71 12.31
C ASP A 16 -1.57 10.75 12.51
N PRO A 17 -1.72 11.71 13.43
CA PRO A 17 -0.70 12.72 13.68
C PRO A 17 0.65 12.09 14.05
N ASP A 18 1.74 12.63 13.50
CA ASP A 18 3.09 12.16 13.79
C ASP A 18 3.36 12.19 15.31
N PRO A 19 3.74 11.06 15.95
CA PRO A 19 3.88 10.98 17.41
C PRO A 19 5.06 11.78 17.95
N THR A 20 6.02 12.17 17.10
CA THR A 20 7.22 12.90 17.53
C THR A 20 7.01 14.41 17.54
N THR A 21 6.30 14.93 16.55
CA THR A 21 6.19 16.37 16.27
C THR A 21 4.76 16.90 16.29
N GLY A 22 3.76 16.03 16.22
CA GLY A 22 2.34 16.40 16.09
C GLY A 22 1.95 16.87 14.69
N ALA A 23 2.77 16.61 13.66
CA ALA A 23 2.42 16.94 12.28
C ALA A 23 1.12 16.23 11.88
N VAL A 24 0.12 17.01 11.46
CA VAL A 24 -1.22 16.51 11.09
C VAL A 24 -1.23 15.86 9.71
N VAL A 25 -0.34 16.29 8.81
CA VAL A 25 -0.15 15.68 7.49
C VAL A 25 1.05 14.75 7.59
N THR A 26 0.92 13.52 7.08
CA THR A 26 2.04 12.56 7.07
C THR A 26 3.29 13.18 6.41
N PRO A 27 4.44 13.22 7.10
CA PRO A 27 5.68 13.71 6.51
C PRO A 27 6.12 12.89 5.30
N ILE A 28 6.90 13.50 4.41
CA ILE A 28 7.53 12.79 3.30
C ILE A 28 8.82 12.14 3.79
N TYR A 29 8.82 10.82 3.94
CA TYR A 29 10.00 10.05 4.33
C TYR A 29 10.89 9.76 3.11
N ALA A 30 11.62 10.79 2.66
CA ALA A 30 12.62 10.72 1.59
C ALA A 30 13.95 10.12 2.07
N THR A 31 13.89 8.94 2.69
CA THR A 31 15.05 8.15 3.13
C THR A 31 15.01 6.76 2.49
N SER A 32 16.16 6.09 2.39
CA SER A 32 16.25 4.72 1.91
C SER A 32 16.26 3.68 3.04
N THR A 33 16.79 4.01 4.21
CA THR A 33 17.03 3.08 5.32
C THR A 33 16.69 3.73 6.66
N TYR A 34 16.44 2.90 7.67
CA TYR A 34 16.07 3.31 9.02
C TYR A 34 17.06 2.74 10.05
N ALA A 35 17.31 3.48 11.12
CA ALA A 35 18.15 3.01 12.21
C ALA A 35 17.40 1.92 12.99
N GLN A 36 18.09 0.82 13.30
CA GLN A 36 17.56 -0.27 14.10
C GLN A 36 18.16 -0.24 15.50
N GLU A 37 17.37 -0.59 16.51
CA GLU A 37 17.86 -0.70 17.90
C GLU A 37 18.83 -1.88 18.03
N ALA A 38 18.54 -2.96 17.32
CA ALA A 38 19.35 -4.16 17.16
C ALA A 38 18.97 -4.83 15.82
N PRO A 39 19.78 -5.75 15.28
CA PRO A 39 19.46 -6.43 14.02
C PRO A 39 18.06 -7.07 14.04
N GLY A 40 17.19 -6.65 13.12
CA GLY A 40 15.80 -7.08 12.99
C GLY A 40 14.82 -6.43 13.98
N VAL A 41 15.24 -5.40 14.73
CA VAL A 41 14.40 -4.71 15.72
C VAL A 41 14.12 -3.28 15.27
N GLY A 42 12.92 -3.09 14.73
CA GLY A 42 12.38 -1.81 14.26
C GLY A 42 11.14 -2.02 13.37
N GLU A 43 10.25 -1.04 13.31
CA GLU A 43 9.07 -1.09 12.44
C GLU A 43 9.44 -0.99 10.95
N TYR A 44 10.42 -0.13 10.64
CA TYR A 44 10.94 0.07 9.29
C TYR A 44 12.44 -0.24 9.26
N GLU A 45 12.91 -0.85 8.18
CA GLU A 45 14.33 -1.14 7.94
C GLU A 45 14.80 -0.53 6.62
N TYR A 46 14.09 -0.79 5.52
CA TYR A 46 14.47 -0.36 4.18
C TYR A 46 13.25 0.03 3.34
N SER A 47 13.28 1.21 2.71
CA SER A 47 12.14 1.85 2.05
C SER A 47 11.53 1.06 0.90
N ARG A 48 12.28 0.15 0.27
CA ARG A 48 11.72 -0.78 -0.73
C ARG A 48 10.74 -1.77 -0.10
N THR A 49 11.03 -2.25 1.11
CA THR A 49 10.15 -3.15 1.85
C THR A 49 8.98 -2.37 2.41
N ASP A 50 9.26 -1.33 3.22
CA ASP A 50 8.24 -0.50 3.89
C ASP A 50 8.73 0.95 4.05
N ASN A 51 7.83 1.93 3.91
CA ASN A 51 8.11 3.35 4.07
C ASN A 51 6.87 4.05 4.66
N PRO A 52 6.95 4.85 5.74
CA PRO A 52 5.77 5.41 6.40
C PRO A 52 4.84 6.19 5.48
N THR A 53 5.40 6.97 4.53
CA THR A 53 4.60 7.70 3.53
C THR A 53 3.79 6.75 2.66
N ARG A 54 4.38 5.62 2.25
CA ARG A 54 3.70 4.59 1.45
C ARG A 54 2.71 3.78 2.30
N THR A 55 3.06 3.48 3.54
CA THR A 55 2.17 2.80 4.50
C THR A 55 0.88 3.59 4.69
N ALA A 56 0.97 4.90 4.91
CA ALA A 56 -0.19 5.79 5.03
C ALA A 56 -1.12 5.70 3.80
N LEU A 57 -0.56 5.78 2.59
CA LEU A 57 -1.31 5.63 1.33
C LEU A 57 -1.98 4.25 1.22
N GLN A 58 -1.25 3.18 1.52
CA GLN A 58 -1.75 1.81 1.44
C GLN A 58 -2.89 1.58 2.44
N THR A 59 -2.78 2.08 3.66
CA THR A 59 -3.85 2.01 4.66
C THR A 59 -5.10 2.74 4.19
N ALA A 60 -4.95 3.96 3.65
CA ALA A 60 -6.08 4.72 3.11
C ALA A 60 -6.79 3.98 1.97
N LEU A 61 -6.04 3.47 0.99
CA LEU A 61 -6.60 2.72 -0.14
C LEU A 61 -7.28 1.42 0.31
N ALA A 62 -6.67 0.69 1.25
CA ALA A 62 -7.26 -0.53 1.79
C ALA A 62 -8.62 -0.26 2.46
N GLU A 63 -8.72 0.81 3.25
CA GLU A 63 -9.98 1.16 3.92
C GLU A 63 -11.03 1.67 2.93
N LEU A 64 -10.64 2.46 1.92
CA LEU A 64 -11.53 2.94 0.86
C LEU A 64 -12.13 1.80 0.03
N GLU A 65 -11.33 0.79 -0.30
CA GLU A 65 -11.77 -0.41 -1.04
C GLU A 65 -12.49 -1.43 -0.14
N GLY A 66 -12.64 -1.13 1.16
CA GLY A 66 -13.33 -2.01 2.10
C GLY A 66 -12.61 -3.33 2.37
N ALA A 67 -11.27 -3.32 2.35
CA ALA A 67 -10.45 -4.51 2.61
C ALA A 67 -10.89 -5.23 3.90
N GLY A 68 -11.00 -6.55 3.82
CA GLY A 68 -11.31 -7.41 4.96
C GLY A 68 -10.15 -7.51 5.96
N PRO A 69 -10.32 -8.26 7.06
CA PRO A 69 -9.29 -8.40 8.09
C PRO A 69 -7.97 -9.01 7.57
N ASP A 70 -8.04 -9.82 6.51
CA ASP A 70 -6.87 -10.43 5.86
C ASP A 70 -6.47 -9.70 4.56
N GLY A 71 -7.09 -8.56 4.27
CA GLY A 71 -6.88 -7.77 3.07
C GLY A 71 -6.01 -6.53 3.31
N GLY A 72 -5.52 -5.94 2.22
CA GLY A 72 -4.76 -4.70 2.26
C GLY A 72 -4.58 -4.11 0.87
N ALA A 73 -3.79 -3.04 0.78
CA ALA A 73 -3.40 -2.44 -0.49
C ALA A 73 -1.88 -2.42 -0.62
N VAL A 74 -1.40 -2.56 -1.86
CA VAL A 74 0.02 -2.48 -2.20
C VAL A 74 0.21 -1.39 -3.25
N ALA A 75 0.96 -0.36 -2.90
CA ALA A 75 1.29 0.71 -3.84
C ALA A 75 2.51 0.30 -4.67
N THR A 76 2.35 0.35 -6.00
CA THR A 76 3.41 0.03 -6.96
C THR A 76 3.75 1.24 -7.82
N ALA A 77 4.81 1.15 -8.62
CA ALA A 77 5.28 2.27 -9.45
C ALA A 77 4.32 2.65 -10.59
N SER A 78 3.42 1.75 -11.01
CA SER A 78 2.44 1.99 -12.07
C SER A 78 1.35 0.93 -12.07
N GLY A 79 0.25 1.17 -12.80
CA GLY A 79 -0.78 0.14 -13.02
C GLY A 79 -0.22 -1.13 -13.66
N MET A 80 0.75 -1.02 -14.58
CA MET A 80 1.41 -2.18 -15.18
C MET A 80 2.25 -2.97 -14.19
N ALA A 81 2.92 -2.30 -13.23
CA ALA A 81 3.64 -2.98 -12.16
C ALA A 81 2.68 -3.74 -11.22
N ALA A 82 1.51 -3.16 -10.91
CA ALA A 82 0.46 -3.85 -10.15
C ALA A 82 -0.06 -5.08 -10.90
N THR A 83 -0.38 -4.97 -12.19
CA THR A 83 -0.83 -6.10 -13.02
C THR A 83 0.23 -7.21 -13.08
N ALA A 84 1.50 -6.85 -13.28
CA ALA A 84 2.60 -7.82 -13.29
C ALA A 84 2.78 -8.51 -11.93
N LEU A 85 2.60 -7.78 -10.81
CA LEU A 85 2.68 -8.34 -9.46
C LEU A 85 1.63 -9.45 -9.24
N VAL A 86 0.41 -9.25 -9.72
CA VAL A 86 -0.63 -10.30 -9.70
C VAL A 86 -0.21 -11.49 -10.56
N GLY A 87 0.38 -11.25 -11.73
CA GLY A 87 0.92 -12.30 -12.59
C GLY A 87 2.00 -13.16 -11.92
N TYR A 88 2.85 -12.56 -11.06
CA TYR A 88 3.88 -13.30 -10.31
C TYR A 88 3.34 -14.24 -9.23
N LEU A 89 2.04 -14.19 -8.92
CA LEU A 89 1.39 -15.18 -8.03
C LEU A 89 1.12 -16.51 -8.73
N LEU A 90 1.15 -16.53 -10.06
CA LEU A 90 0.81 -17.69 -10.88
C LEU A 90 2.02 -18.57 -11.14
N LYS A 91 1.75 -19.81 -11.54
CA LYS A 91 2.74 -20.82 -11.94
C LYS A 91 2.57 -21.19 -13.42
N PRO A 92 3.64 -21.70 -14.06
CA PRO A 92 3.51 -22.26 -15.40
C PRO A 92 2.42 -23.33 -15.46
N GLY A 93 1.47 -23.17 -16.38
CA GLY A 93 0.31 -24.05 -16.52
C GLY A 93 -0.98 -23.50 -15.92
N ASP A 94 -0.93 -22.44 -15.10
CA ASP A 94 -2.13 -21.75 -14.64
C ASP A 94 -2.84 -21.02 -15.79
N HIS A 95 -4.15 -20.81 -15.64
CA HIS A 95 -5.00 -20.19 -16.66
C HIS A 95 -5.67 -18.92 -16.12
N ILE A 96 -5.55 -17.81 -16.83
CA ILE A 96 -6.18 -16.52 -16.51
C ILE A 96 -7.34 -16.28 -17.46
N VAL A 97 -8.47 -15.83 -16.92
CA VAL A 97 -9.60 -15.30 -17.72
C VAL A 97 -9.61 -13.78 -17.57
N VAL A 98 -9.58 -13.07 -18.70
CA VAL A 98 -9.68 -11.61 -18.77
C VAL A 98 -10.87 -11.19 -19.63
N PRO A 99 -11.43 -9.97 -19.44
CA PRO A 99 -12.42 -9.41 -20.34
C PRO A 99 -11.92 -9.33 -21.79
N ASN A 100 -12.84 -9.43 -22.76
CA ASN A 100 -12.52 -9.29 -24.18
C ASN A 100 -12.18 -7.85 -24.60
N ASP A 101 -12.55 -6.87 -23.77
CA ASP A 101 -12.18 -5.46 -23.90
C ASP A 101 -11.41 -5.05 -22.64
N ALA A 102 -10.10 -5.19 -22.70
CA ALA A 102 -9.18 -4.82 -21.64
C ALA A 102 -8.24 -3.71 -22.13
N TYR A 103 -7.66 -2.95 -21.19
CA TYR A 103 -6.62 -1.99 -21.53
C TYR A 103 -5.50 -2.67 -22.35
N GLY A 104 -5.11 -2.07 -23.46
CA GLY A 104 -4.20 -2.71 -24.42
C GLY A 104 -2.80 -3.03 -23.90
N GLY A 105 -2.34 -2.41 -22.80
CA GLY A 105 -1.09 -2.81 -22.14
C GLY A 105 -1.22 -4.08 -21.29
N THR A 106 -2.45 -4.47 -20.93
CA THR A 106 -2.77 -5.68 -20.17
C THR A 106 -2.89 -6.93 -21.06
N TYR A 107 -3.33 -6.76 -22.31
CA TYR A 107 -3.47 -7.83 -23.30
C TYR A 107 -2.12 -8.18 -23.94
#